data_AF-A0A161MIN2-F1
#
_entry.id   AF-A0A161MIN2-F1
#
_cell.length_a   1.000
_cell.length_b   1.000
_cell.length_c   1.000
_cell.angle_alpha   90.00
_cell.angle_beta   90.00
_cell.angle_gamma   90.00
#
_symmetry.space_group_name_H-M   'P 1'
#
loop_
_entity.id
_entity.type
_entity.pdbx_description
1 polymer ?
#
loop_
_entity_poly.entity_id
_entity_poly.type
_entity_poly.pdbx_seq_one_letter_code
_entity_poly.pdbx_strand_id
1 'polypeptide(L)'
;GFNIEIKWTMQLKDGTYELYHPFDLNLYLDTVLEVVLKHAGSRSIIFSCFHPDICTMIRLKQNRYPVMFLTQGMTDKYPPYHDPRCQSVPMAVDFAVCMDILGINVHTEDLLRDSSQVSLVKRAGLVLFCWGDDNNDTKTIKHLKELGIHAVIYDKIDQKIGKEVKESIFSLEARES
;
A
#
# COMPACT_ATOMS: atom_id res chain seq x y z
N GLY A 1 -13.41 7.70 -2.45
CA GLY A 1 -13.21 6.45 -1.70
C GLY A 1 -12.25 6.66 -0.55
N PHE A 2 -11.83 5.59 0.12
CA PHE A 2 -10.84 5.61 1.20
C PHE A 2 -9.75 4.55 1.00
N ASN A 3 -8.52 4.90 1.36
CA ASN A 3 -7.50 3.91 1.69
C ASN A 3 -7.44 3.82 3.21
N ILE A 4 -7.81 2.67 3.77
CA ILE A 4 -7.79 2.42 5.21
C ILE A 4 -6.49 1.67 5.53
N GLU A 5 -5.52 2.38 6.10
CA GLU A 5 -4.31 1.75 6.59
C GLU A 5 -4.55 1.12 7.96
N ILE A 6 -4.30 -0.19 8.08
CA ILE A 6 -4.30 -0.91 9.36
C ILE A 6 -2.89 -0.87 9.93
N LYS A 7 -2.76 -0.42 11.17
CA LYS A 7 -1.48 -0.32 11.87
C LYS A 7 -1.33 -1.49 12.85
N TRP A 8 -0.16 -2.11 12.82
CA TRP A 8 0.22 -3.16 13.77
C TRP A 8 1.72 -3.16 13.95
N THR A 9 2.17 -3.67 15.10
CA THR A 9 3.58 -3.71 15.44
C THR A 9 4.33 -4.74 14.62
N MET A 10 5.50 -4.34 14.11
CA MET A 10 6.45 -5.24 13.47
C MET A 10 7.68 -5.45 14.36
N GLN A 11 8.26 -6.64 14.26
CA GLN A 11 9.61 -6.87 14.76
C GLN A 11 10.64 -6.23 13.82
N LEU A 12 11.58 -5.49 14.37
CA LEU A 12 12.73 -4.91 13.68
C LEU A 12 13.88 -5.93 13.60
N LYS A 13 14.79 -5.74 12.66
CA LYS A 13 15.91 -6.68 12.41
C LYS A 13 16.88 -6.81 13.59
N ASP A 14 16.91 -5.84 14.50
CA ASP A 14 17.70 -5.87 15.74
C ASP A 14 17.01 -6.67 16.88
N GLY A 15 15.83 -7.23 16.62
CA GLY A 15 15.05 -8.03 17.56
C GLY A 15 14.08 -7.21 18.42
N THR A 16 14.14 -5.87 18.37
CA THR A 16 13.16 -5.00 19.04
C THR A 16 11.84 -4.98 18.28
N TYR A 17 10.79 -4.42 18.90
CA TYR A 17 9.48 -4.24 18.27
C TYR A 17 9.15 -2.74 18.20
N GLU A 18 8.43 -2.34 17.16
CA GLU A 18 7.95 -0.96 17.04
C GLU A 18 7.14 -0.54 18.28
N LEU A 19 6.24 -1.42 18.72
CA LEU A 19 5.41 -1.28 19.92
C LEU A 19 5.10 -2.65 20.52
N TYR A 20 4.94 -2.73 21.85
CA TYR A 20 4.54 -3.97 22.51
C TYR A 20 3.00 -4.06 22.56
N HIS A 21 2.39 -4.97 21.79
CA HIS A 21 0.93 -5.08 21.67
C HIS A 21 0.41 -6.50 21.96
N PRO A 22 0.13 -6.84 23.22
CA PRO A 22 -0.44 -8.14 23.58
C PRO A 22 -1.96 -8.16 23.36
N PHE A 23 -2.42 -8.00 22.13
CA PHE A 23 -3.84 -8.10 21.76
C PHE A 23 -4.05 -9.25 20.79
N ASP A 24 -5.23 -9.88 20.86
CA ASP A 24 -5.61 -10.92 19.92
C ASP A 24 -5.82 -10.32 18.52
N LEU A 25 -5.01 -10.77 17.56
CA LEU A 25 -4.98 -10.24 16.21
C LEU A 25 -6.30 -10.49 15.46
N ASN A 26 -6.97 -11.61 15.73
CA ASN A 26 -8.27 -11.91 15.10
C ASN A 26 -9.34 -10.93 15.59
N LEU A 27 -9.48 -10.76 16.90
CA LEU A 27 -10.44 -9.85 17.49
C LEU A 27 -10.24 -8.42 17.00
N TYR A 28 -8.98 -7.96 16.92
CA TYR A 28 -8.64 -6.64 16.41
C TYR A 28 -9.13 -6.45 14.96
N LEU A 29 -8.77 -7.38 14.07
CA LEU A 29 -9.15 -7.27 12.66
C LEU A 29 -10.65 -7.47 12.44
N ASP A 30 -11.29 -8.40 13.15
CA ASP A 30 -12.72 -8.67 13.01
C ASP A 30 -13.53 -7.44 13.41
N THR A 31 -13.14 -6.74 14.48
CA THR A 31 -13.78 -5.49 14.91
C THR A 31 -13.67 -4.41 13.82
N VAL A 32 -12.49 -4.25 13.20
CA VAL A 32 -12.33 -3.26 12.13
C VAL A 32 -13.16 -3.63 10.90
N LEU A 33 -13.11 -4.89 10.46
CA LEU A 33 -13.82 -5.36 9.28
C LEU A 33 -15.33 -5.26 9.45
N GLU A 34 -15.87 -5.58 10.63
CA GLU A 34 -17.30 -5.44 10.93
C GLU A 34 -17.75 -3.99 10.75
N VAL A 35 -17.02 -3.04 11.32
CA VAL A 35 -17.34 -1.60 11.21
C VAL A 35 -17.30 -1.15 9.75
N VAL A 36 -16.26 -1.52 9.00
CA VAL A 36 -16.13 -1.12 7.61
C VAL A 36 -17.24 -1.74 6.75
N LEU A 37 -17.51 -3.04 6.88
CA LEU A 37 -18.54 -3.73 6.09
C LEU A 37 -19.95 -3.18 6.37
N LYS A 38 -20.22 -2.80 7.62
CA LYS A 38 -21.51 -2.24 8.05
C LYS A 38 -21.73 -0.80 7.59
N HIS A 39 -20.67 0.03 7.57
CA HIS A 39 -20.81 1.48 7.41
C HIS A 39 -20.24 2.06 6.10
N ALA A 40 -19.51 1.27 5.31
CA ALA A 40 -18.89 1.74 4.06
C ALA A 40 -19.90 2.26 3.02
N GLY A 41 -21.09 1.65 2.94
CA GLY A 41 -22.10 1.97 1.92
C GLY A 41 -21.61 1.63 0.50
N SER A 42 -21.69 2.59 -0.42
CA SER A 42 -21.23 2.47 -1.82
C SER A 42 -19.83 3.02 -2.08
N ARG A 43 -19.07 3.37 -1.02
CA ARG A 43 -17.75 3.97 -1.17
C ARG A 43 -16.74 2.92 -1.65
N SER A 44 -15.91 3.29 -2.63
CA SER A 44 -14.72 2.52 -2.98
C SER A 44 -13.74 2.54 -1.80
N ILE A 45 -13.36 1.36 -1.31
CA ILE A 45 -12.43 1.20 -0.19
C ILE A 45 -11.32 0.25 -0.61
N ILE A 46 -10.11 0.55 -0.15
CA ILE A 46 -8.95 -0.33 -0.18
C ILE A 46 -8.44 -0.44 1.25
N PHE A 47 -8.01 -1.63 1.66
CA PHE A 47 -7.19 -1.78 2.86
C PHE A 47 -5.71 -1.75 2.52
N SER A 48 -4.89 -1.23 3.42
CA SER A 48 -3.44 -1.36 3.30
C SER A 48 -2.78 -1.62 4.65
N CYS A 49 -1.66 -2.36 4.68
CA CYS A 49 -0.87 -2.59 5.89
C CYS A 49 0.61 -2.89 5.56
N PHE A 50 1.52 -2.56 6.48
CA PHE A 50 2.93 -2.99 6.43
C PHE A 50 3.14 -4.41 6.97
N HIS A 51 2.17 -4.95 7.73
CA HIS A 51 2.26 -6.26 8.33
C HIS A 51 1.70 -7.33 7.39
N PRO A 52 2.52 -8.25 6.86
CA PRO A 52 2.10 -9.21 5.85
C PRO A 52 1.02 -10.19 6.35
N ASP A 53 1.06 -10.60 7.62
CA ASP A 53 -0.01 -11.47 8.17
C ASP A 53 -1.36 -10.74 8.27
N ILE A 54 -1.37 -9.42 8.50
CA ILE A 54 -2.62 -8.64 8.50
C ILE A 54 -3.18 -8.56 7.09
N CYS A 55 -2.35 -8.26 6.10
CA CYS A 55 -2.77 -8.27 4.70
C CYS A 55 -3.38 -9.62 4.32
N THR A 56 -2.74 -10.71 4.73
CA THR A 56 -3.21 -12.08 4.52
C THR A 56 -4.57 -12.32 5.19
N MET A 57 -4.70 -11.97 6.47
CA MET A 57 -5.95 -12.16 7.22
C MET A 57 -7.11 -11.35 6.63
N ILE A 58 -6.88 -10.09 6.25
CA ILE A 58 -7.91 -9.27 5.60
C ILE A 58 -8.32 -9.88 4.26
N ARG A 59 -7.35 -10.39 3.46
CA ARG A 59 -7.64 -11.04 2.18
C ARG A 59 -8.47 -12.32 2.35
N LEU A 60 -8.25 -13.07 3.42
CA LEU A 60 -8.95 -14.32 3.72
C LEU A 60 -10.31 -14.12 4.39
N LYS A 61 -10.46 -13.08 5.23
CA LYS A 61 -11.70 -12.82 5.99
C LYS A 61 -12.80 -12.15 5.16
N GLN A 62 -12.47 -11.52 4.03
CA GLN A 62 -13.45 -10.88 3.16
C GLN A 62 -12.99 -10.85 1.69
N ASN A 63 -13.94 -10.69 0.77
CA ASN A 63 -13.70 -10.66 -0.68
C ASN A 63 -14.26 -9.41 -1.38
N ARG A 64 -14.66 -8.39 -0.62
CA ARG A 64 -15.34 -7.19 -1.13
C ARG A 64 -14.38 -6.06 -1.46
N TYR A 65 -13.37 -5.83 -0.62
CA TYR A 65 -12.43 -4.73 -0.74
C TYR A 65 -11.02 -5.26 -1.00
N PRO A 66 -10.30 -4.71 -1.98
CA PRO A 66 -8.92 -5.08 -2.24
C PRO A 66 -7.99 -4.71 -1.08
N VAL A 67 -6.86 -5.40 -1.04
CA VAL A 67 -5.78 -5.17 -0.08
C VAL A 67 -4.54 -4.72 -0.85
N MET A 68 -3.78 -3.77 -0.31
CA MET A 68 -2.48 -3.33 -0.82
C MET A 68 -1.43 -3.53 0.28
N PHE A 69 -0.27 -4.09 -0.06
CA PHE A 69 0.82 -4.29 0.89
C PHE A 69 1.78 -3.09 0.89
N LEU A 70 2.01 -2.43 2.03
CA LEU A 70 3.00 -1.36 2.11
C LEU A 70 4.39 -1.94 2.33
N THR A 71 5.36 -1.41 1.61
CA THR A 71 6.77 -1.74 1.79
C THR A 71 7.62 -0.47 1.86
N GLN A 72 8.59 -0.49 2.77
CA GLN A 72 9.65 0.51 2.84
C GLN A 72 10.70 0.30 1.75
N GLY A 73 10.68 -0.86 1.08
CA GLY A 73 11.73 -1.25 0.16
C GLY A 73 13.08 -1.32 0.87
N MET A 74 14.15 -1.06 0.13
CA MET A 74 15.47 -0.85 0.73
C MET A 74 15.64 0.61 1.11
N THR A 75 15.98 0.92 2.36
CA THR A 75 16.18 2.30 2.81
C THR A 75 17.02 2.36 4.06
N ASP A 76 17.78 3.45 4.21
CA ASP A 76 18.48 3.79 5.45
C ASP A 76 17.67 4.79 6.32
N LYS A 77 16.51 5.27 5.83
CA LYS A 77 15.66 6.23 6.56
C LYS A 77 14.91 5.58 7.73
N TYR A 78 14.61 4.29 7.63
CA TYR A 78 13.82 3.55 8.60
C TYR A 78 14.54 2.26 9.01
N PRO A 79 14.41 1.82 10.27
CA PRO A 79 14.92 0.51 10.67
C PRO A 79 14.26 -0.61 9.86
N PRO A 80 15.05 -1.58 9.34
CA PRO A 80 14.49 -2.66 8.54
C PRO A 80 13.66 -3.61 9.41
N TYR A 81 12.53 -4.06 8.86
CA TYR A 81 11.74 -5.13 9.47
C TYR A 81 12.46 -6.48 9.42
N HIS A 82 12.25 -7.30 10.45
CA HIS A 82 12.81 -8.64 10.53
C HIS A 82 12.18 -9.59 9.50
N ASP A 83 10.88 -9.43 9.22
CA ASP A 83 10.15 -10.30 8.29
C ASP A 83 10.73 -10.24 6.86
N PRO A 84 11.14 -11.39 6.27
CA PRO A 84 11.71 -11.45 4.93
C PRO A 84 10.81 -10.86 3.83
N ARG A 85 9.49 -10.96 3.98
CA ARG A 85 8.52 -10.46 2.99
C ARG A 85 8.57 -8.93 2.84
N CYS A 86 9.11 -8.24 3.84
CA CYS A 86 9.18 -6.78 3.88
C CYS A 86 10.51 -6.20 3.41
N GLN A 87 11.53 -7.02 3.12
CA GLN A 87 12.91 -6.57 3.00
C GLN A 87 13.26 -5.85 1.69
N SER A 88 12.47 -6.03 0.64
CA SER A 88 12.70 -5.39 -0.65
C SER A 88 11.42 -5.36 -1.49
N VAL A 89 11.41 -4.56 -2.56
CA VAL A 89 10.29 -4.54 -3.51
C VAL A 89 10.08 -5.88 -4.23
N PRO A 90 11.11 -6.61 -4.69
CA PRO A 90 10.92 -7.96 -5.21
C PRO A 90 10.22 -8.91 -4.22
N MET A 91 10.61 -8.90 -2.93
CA MET A 91 9.96 -9.73 -1.92
C MET A 91 8.51 -9.31 -1.67
N ALA A 92 8.22 -8.01 -1.70
CA ALA A 92 6.87 -7.49 -1.60
C ALA A 92 6.00 -7.91 -2.80
N VAL A 93 6.57 -7.93 -4.02
CA VAL A 93 5.90 -8.41 -5.24
C VAL A 93 5.60 -9.91 -5.11
N ASP A 94 6.58 -10.72 -4.75
CA ASP A 94 6.40 -12.18 -4.60
C ASP A 94 5.32 -12.48 -3.57
N PHE A 95 5.33 -11.77 -2.43
CA PHE A 95 4.29 -11.90 -1.40
C PHE A 95 2.90 -11.51 -1.93
N ALA A 96 2.78 -10.37 -2.60
CA ALA A 96 1.49 -9.90 -3.11
C ALA A 96 0.90 -10.85 -4.16
N VAL A 97 1.73 -11.40 -5.05
CA VAL A 97 1.31 -12.42 -6.02
C VAL A 97 0.88 -13.71 -5.31
N CYS A 98 1.70 -14.23 -4.37
CA CYS A 98 1.39 -15.48 -3.67
C CYS A 98 0.09 -15.40 -2.87
N MET A 99 -0.23 -14.23 -2.31
CA MET A 99 -1.40 -14.03 -1.46
C MET A 99 -2.62 -13.49 -2.20
N ASP A 100 -2.56 -13.34 -3.53
CA ASP A 100 -3.65 -12.77 -4.34
C ASP A 100 -4.12 -11.41 -3.78
N ILE A 101 -3.15 -10.55 -3.47
CA ILE A 101 -3.34 -9.16 -3.00
C ILE A 101 -3.25 -8.24 -4.23
N LEU A 102 -4.07 -7.19 -4.28
CA LEU A 102 -4.20 -6.32 -5.46
C LEU A 102 -2.87 -5.70 -5.91
N GLY A 103 -2.02 -5.34 -4.97
CA GLY A 103 -0.79 -4.64 -5.28
C GLY A 103 0.01 -4.19 -4.06
N ILE A 104 0.98 -3.31 -4.32
CA ILE A 104 1.90 -2.80 -3.31
C ILE A 104 2.00 -1.27 -3.30
N ASN A 105 2.31 -0.72 -2.13
CA ASN A 105 2.62 0.70 -1.91
C ASN A 105 4.11 0.81 -1.55
N VAL A 106 4.93 1.32 -2.48
CA VAL A 106 6.39 1.38 -2.32
C VAL A 106 6.85 2.75 -1.85
N HIS A 107 7.85 2.80 -0.97
CA HIS A 107 8.48 4.07 -0.62
C HIS A 107 9.15 4.69 -1.84
N THR A 108 8.81 5.95 -2.16
CA THR A 108 9.17 6.60 -3.41
C THR A 108 10.67 6.64 -3.67
N GLU A 109 11.50 6.77 -2.64
CA GLU A 109 12.96 6.80 -2.82
C GLU A 109 13.48 5.53 -3.50
N ASP A 110 12.87 4.36 -3.26
CA ASP A 110 13.33 3.10 -3.84
C ASP A 110 13.05 3.08 -5.34
N LEU A 111 11.88 3.59 -5.74
CA LEU A 111 11.50 3.74 -7.15
C LEU A 111 12.35 4.78 -7.88
N LEU A 112 12.75 5.85 -7.19
CA LEU A 112 13.65 6.87 -7.77
C LEU A 112 15.08 6.36 -7.91
N ARG A 113 15.53 5.53 -6.97
CA ARG A 113 16.85 4.90 -7.02
C ARG A 113 16.93 3.83 -8.11
N ASP A 114 15.86 3.05 -8.30
CA ASP A 114 15.77 2.03 -9.34
C ASP A 114 14.37 1.96 -9.95
N SER A 115 14.19 2.66 -11.08
CA SER A 115 12.92 2.68 -11.81
C SER A 115 12.56 1.35 -12.47
N SER A 116 13.50 0.38 -12.56
CA SER A 116 13.20 -0.95 -13.08
C SER A 116 12.20 -1.70 -12.19
N GLN A 117 12.10 -1.33 -10.91
CA GLN A 117 11.13 -1.87 -9.97
C GLN A 117 9.69 -1.56 -10.38
N VAL A 118 9.43 -0.40 -11.01
CA VAL A 118 8.10 -0.09 -11.57
C VAL A 118 7.72 -1.13 -12.62
N SER A 119 8.67 -1.50 -13.48
CA SER A 119 8.45 -2.52 -14.51
C SER A 119 8.30 -3.91 -13.90
N LEU A 120 9.01 -4.23 -12.82
CA LEU A 120 8.87 -5.49 -12.09
C LEU A 120 7.43 -5.68 -11.58
N VAL A 121 6.90 -4.68 -10.86
CA VAL A 121 5.55 -4.73 -10.28
C VAL A 121 4.48 -4.84 -11.37
N LYS A 122 4.63 -4.06 -12.46
CA LYS A 122 3.68 -4.09 -13.58
C LYS A 122 3.69 -5.42 -14.33
N ARG A 123 4.86 -6.03 -14.56
CA ARG A 123 4.96 -7.36 -15.18
C ARG A 123 4.32 -8.46 -14.34
N ALA A 124 4.30 -8.28 -13.01
CA ALA A 124 3.60 -9.19 -12.10
C ALA A 124 2.07 -8.99 -12.08
N GLY A 125 1.54 -8.03 -12.86
CA GLY A 125 0.10 -7.73 -12.91
C GLY A 125 -0.44 -7.01 -11.68
N LEU A 126 0.43 -6.43 -10.86
CA LEU A 126 0.07 -5.78 -9.60
C LEU A 126 -0.18 -4.28 -9.77
N VAL A 127 -1.11 -3.75 -8.98
CA VAL A 127 -1.27 -2.30 -8.80
C VAL A 127 -0.06 -1.77 -8.01
N LEU A 128 0.43 -0.60 -8.41
CA LEU A 128 1.58 0.05 -7.80
C LEU A 128 1.22 1.45 -7.37
N PHE A 129 1.24 1.69 -6.06
CA PHE A 129 1.23 3.04 -5.50
C PHE A 129 2.60 3.39 -4.93
N CYS A 130 2.83 4.67 -4.69
CA CYS A 130 4.02 5.13 -3.98
C CYS A 130 3.69 6.15 -2.89
N TRP A 131 4.52 6.20 -1.85
CA TRP A 131 4.39 7.08 -0.69
C TRP A 131 5.77 7.58 -0.24
N GLY A 132 5.81 8.71 0.47
CA GLY A 132 7.05 9.27 1.01
C GLY A 132 7.24 10.74 0.65
N ASP A 133 8.21 11.37 1.30
CA ASP A 133 8.41 12.82 1.23
C ASP A 133 8.76 13.32 -0.17
N ASP A 134 9.40 12.49 -1.00
CA ASP A 134 9.74 12.82 -2.38
C ASP A 134 8.48 13.10 -3.25
N ASN A 135 7.32 12.57 -2.84
CA ASN A 135 6.05 12.85 -3.49
C ASN A 135 5.55 14.26 -3.23
N ASN A 136 6.24 15.04 -2.39
CA ASN A 136 5.89 16.43 -2.17
C ASN A 136 6.46 17.39 -3.23
N ASP A 137 7.26 16.91 -4.18
CA ASP A 137 7.70 17.67 -5.35
C ASP A 137 6.88 17.35 -6.61
N THR A 138 6.44 18.40 -7.32
CA THR A 138 5.59 18.25 -8.51
C THR A 138 6.33 17.63 -9.70
N LYS A 139 7.65 17.83 -9.80
CA LYS A 139 8.45 17.17 -10.85
C LYS A 139 8.58 15.68 -10.58
N THR A 140 8.82 15.30 -9.32
CA THR A 140 8.80 13.89 -8.89
C THR A 140 7.46 13.23 -9.20
N ILE A 141 6.33 13.84 -8.81
CA ILE A 141 4.99 13.31 -9.13
C ILE A 141 4.82 13.12 -10.64
N LYS A 142 5.24 14.10 -11.46
CA LYS A 142 5.13 14.02 -12.92
C LYS A 142 5.97 12.87 -13.47
N HIS A 143 7.21 12.74 -13.02
CA HIS A 143 8.11 11.66 -13.43
C HIS A 143 7.55 10.27 -13.06
N LEU A 144 7.05 10.10 -11.84
CA LEU A 144 6.43 8.85 -11.37
C LEU A 144 5.20 8.47 -12.19
N LYS A 145 4.40 9.45 -12.63
CA LYS A 145 3.28 9.23 -13.55
C LYS A 145 3.74 8.79 -14.94
N GLU A 146 4.81 9.38 -15.45
CA GLU A 146 5.42 8.98 -16.74
C GLU A 146 5.97 7.55 -16.70
N LEU A 147 6.48 7.09 -15.55
CA LEU A 147 6.87 5.69 -15.34
C LEU A 147 5.66 4.73 -15.29
N GLY A 148 4.44 5.27 -15.18
CA GLY A 148 3.20 4.51 -15.19
C GLY A 148 2.83 3.91 -13.83
N ILE A 149 3.12 4.61 -12.75
CA ILE A 149 2.60 4.32 -11.41
C ILE A 149 1.09 4.65 -11.35
N HIS A 150 0.33 3.83 -10.63
CA HIS A 150 -1.13 3.89 -10.61
C HIS A 150 -1.66 4.95 -9.63
N ALA A 151 -0.99 5.17 -8.51
CA ALA A 151 -1.31 6.28 -7.59
C ALA A 151 -0.09 6.79 -6.81
N VAL A 152 -0.17 8.04 -6.39
CA VAL A 152 0.85 8.73 -5.60
C VAL A 152 0.20 9.27 -4.34
N ILE A 153 0.74 8.92 -3.17
CA ILE A 153 0.28 9.41 -1.86
C ILE A 153 1.19 10.59 -1.47
N TYR A 154 0.60 11.77 -1.25
CA TYR A 154 1.33 13.01 -0.96
C TYR A 154 0.49 13.98 -0.12
N ASP A 155 1.17 14.95 0.50
CA ASP A 155 0.56 15.95 1.37
C ASP A 155 0.14 17.21 0.62
N LYS A 156 -0.70 18.04 1.27
CA LYS A 156 -1.18 19.34 0.75
C LYS A 156 -1.84 19.19 -0.62
N ILE A 157 -2.77 18.24 -0.71
CA ILE A 157 -3.52 17.88 -1.91
C ILE A 157 -4.21 19.11 -2.52
N ASP A 158 -4.71 20.01 -1.68
CA ASP A 158 -5.34 21.29 -2.03
C ASP A 158 -4.41 22.27 -2.75
N GLN A 159 -3.11 22.26 -2.45
CA GLN A 159 -2.12 23.18 -3.04
C GLN A 159 -1.49 22.64 -4.33
N LYS A 160 -1.49 21.31 -4.50
CA LYS A 160 -0.74 20.64 -5.57
C LYS A 160 -1.61 20.10 -6.70
N ILE A 161 -2.94 20.06 -6.52
CA ILE A 161 -3.87 19.69 -7.59
C ILE A 161 -4.38 20.97 -8.28
N GLY A 162 -3.98 21.19 -9.53
CA GLY A 162 -4.57 22.21 -10.42
C GLY A 162 -5.74 21.73 -11.27
N LYS A 163 -6.26 20.51 -11.04
CA LYS A 163 -7.37 19.92 -11.81
C LYS A 163 -8.70 20.10 -11.09
N GLU A 164 -9.67 20.70 -11.77
CA GLU A 164 -11.06 20.80 -11.29
C GLU A 164 -11.76 19.43 -11.24
N VAL A 165 -11.43 18.52 -12.17
CA VAL A 165 -12.00 17.16 -12.24
C VAL A 165 -10.99 16.13 -11.73
N LYS A 166 -11.41 15.36 -10.72
CA LYS A 166 -10.62 14.28 -10.10
C LYS A 166 -11.10 12.93 -10.63
N GLU A 167 -10.33 12.32 -11.52
CA GLU A 167 -10.58 10.96 -12.00
C GLU A 167 -9.93 9.94 -11.05
N SER A 168 -10.67 8.89 -10.72
CA SER A 168 -10.21 7.81 -9.84
C SER A 168 -9.97 6.55 -10.66
N ILE A 169 -8.85 5.86 -10.42
CA ILE A 169 -8.58 4.57 -11.08
C ILE A 169 -9.69 3.55 -10.80
N PHE A 170 -10.25 3.55 -9.59
CA PHE A 170 -11.41 2.73 -9.20
C PHE A 170 -12.71 3.04 -9.95
N SER A 171 -12.79 4.15 -10.66
CA SER A 171 -13.97 4.52 -11.48
C SER A 171 -13.79 4.24 -12.97
N LEU A 172 -12.56 3.94 -13.42
CA LEU A 172 -12.27 3.65 -14.82
C LEU A 172 -12.58 2.18 -15.15
N GLU A 173 -12.20 1.24 -14.28
CA GLU A 173 -12.52 -0.19 -14.48
C GLU A 173 -14.03 -0.48 -14.44
N ALA A 174 -14.79 0.26 -13.62
CA ALA A 174 -16.25 0.14 -13.53
C ALA A 174 -17.00 0.64 -14.79
N ARG A 175 -16.31 1.29 -15.75
CA ARG A 175 -16.90 1.69 -17.04
C ARG A 175 -16.69 0.65 -18.15
N GLU A 176 -15.77 -0.30 -17.95
CA GLU A 176 -15.44 -1.34 -18.92
C GLU A 176 -16.03 -2.71 -18.53
N SER A 177 -16.90 -2.77 -17.52
CA SER A 177 -17.62 -3.96 -17.07
C SER A 177 -19.14 -3.85 -17.24
#